data_AF-A0A231P1I5-F1
#
_entry.id   AF-A0A231P1I5-F1
#
_cell.length_a   1.000
_cell.length_b   1.000
_cell.length_c   1.000
_cell.angle_alpha   90.00
_cell.angle_beta   90.00
_cell.angle_gamma   90.00
#
_symmetry.space_group_name_H-M   'P 1'
#
loop_
_entity.id
_entity.type
_entity.pdbx_description
1 polymer ?
#
loop_
_entity_poly.entity_id
_entity_poly.type
_entity_poly.pdbx_seq_one_letter_code
_entity_poly.pdbx_strand_id
1 'polypeptide(L)'
;MQIEWKITKKRGNLRPVLSYCVHLEDHEKALALPVVSIVSRIPKPEEDRQDYCYPGLLERAANYCPKNFHVLEAPSHKGHAWTRTLLLPWREDNSYPEVEASFELLRQAMEEALRGAYNSEPMELAGSVRTSSGAKAKIAPGVLGEKFLRIAARAAAHRESAAS
;
A
#
# COMPACT_ATOMS: atom_id res chain seq x y z
N MET A 1 -8.57 -4.78 9.37
CA MET A 1 -8.68 -3.32 9.12
C MET A 1 -9.68 -2.73 10.10
N GLN A 2 -9.35 -1.59 10.69
CA GLN A 2 -10.23 -0.86 11.62
C GLN A 2 -10.46 0.56 11.09
N ILE A 3 -11.74 0.97 10.98
CA ILE A 3 -12.13 2.33 10.61
C ILE A 3 -12.74 3.00 11.84
N GLU A 4 -12.12 4.09 12.30
CA GLU A 4 -12.64 4.91 13.38
C GLU A 4 -13.10 6.24 12.82
N TRP A 5 -14.28 6.70 13.24
CA TRP A 5 -14.80 7.98 12.79
C TRP A 5 -15.64 8.67 13.85
N LYS A 6 -15.70 10.00 13.75
CA LYS A 6 -16.55 10.85 14.61
C LYS A 6 -17.07 12.04 13.82
N ILE A 7 -18.31 12.43 14.10
CA ILE A 7 -18.90 13.66 13.60
C ILE A 7 -18.97 14.67 14.75
N THR A 8 -18.48 15.87 14.51
CA THR A 8 -18.55 16.97 15.48
C THR A 8 -19.29 18.15 14.87
N LYS A 9 -20.23 18.74 15.60
CA LYS A 9 -20.98 19.92 15.15
C LYS A 9 -21.01 20.93 16.28
N LYS A 10 -20.66 22.19 15.98
CA LYS A 10 -20.82 23.31 16.89
C LYS A 10 -22.26 23.87 16.78
N ARG A 11 -22.75 24.49 17.85
CA ARG A 11 -24.10 25.09 17.87
C ARG A 11 -24.22 26.17 16.78
N GLY A 12 -25.41 26.26 16.17
CA GLY A 12 -25.76 27.30 15.20
C GLY A 12 -25.72 26.82 13.76
N ASN A 13 -25.34 27.73 12.86
CA ASN A 13 -25.30 27.48 11.41
C ASN A 13 -24.00 26.81 10.95
N LEU A 14 -23.15 26.37 11.87
CA LEU A 14 -21.88 25.72 11.56
C LEU A 14 -22.11 24.30 11.04
N ARG A 15 -21.41 23.97 9.96
CA ARG A 15 -21.45 22.65 9.33
C ARG A 15 -20.77 21.61 10.24
N PRO A 16 -21.29 20.38 10.28
CA PRO A 16 -20.60 19.29 10.95
C PRO A 16 -19.30 18.92 10.23
N VAL A 17 -18.33 18.46 11.00
CA VAL A 17 -17.06 17.92 10.50
C VAL A 17 -16.99 16.45 10.85
N LEU A 18 -16.84 15.62 9.83
CA LEU A 18 -16.49 14.20 9.96
C LEU A 18 -14.97 14.08 10.03
N SER A 19 -14.46 13.47 11.08
CA SER A 19 -13.06 13.05 11.18
C SER A 19 -12.99 11.54 11.17
N TYR A 20 -12.15 10.95 10.34
CA TYR A 20 -11.96 9.50 10.31
C TYR A 20 -10.50 9.11 10.16
N CYS A 21 -10.17 7.92 10.64
CA CYS A 21 -8.86 7.29 10.50
C CYS A 21 -9.06 5.82 10.14
N VAL A 22 -8.26 5.33 9.20
CA VAL A 22 -8.26 3.92 8.77
C VAL A 22 -6.95 3.31 9.17
N HIS A 23 -7.02 2.21 9.93
CA HIS A 23 -5.89 1.44 10.40
C HIS A 23 -5.84 0.09 9.68
N LEU A 24 -4.70 -0.19 9.07
CA LEU A 24 -4.38 -1.52 8.57
C LEU A 24 -3.69 -2.32 9.67
N GLU A 25 -4.09 -3.58 9.80
CA GLU A 25 -3.41 -4.55 10.64
C GLU A 25 -2.11 -5.02 9.98
N ASP A 26 -1.19 -5.55 10.77
CA ASP A 26 0.16 -5.85 10.27
C ASP A 26 0.16 -6.96 9.21
N HIS A 27 -0.75 -7.93 9.32
CA HIS A 27 -0.91 -8.97 8.31
C HIS A 27 -1.48 -8.42 6.99
N GLU A 28 -2.31 -7.36 7.04
CA GLU A 28 -2.84 -6.67 5.85
C GLU A 28 -1.74 -5.85 5.17
N LYS A 29 -0.88 -5.18 5.97
CA LYS A 29 0.28 -4.44 5.45
C LYS A 29 1.29 -5.38 4.79
N ALA A 30 1.46 -6.59 5.31
CA ALA A 30 2.37 -7.59 4.74
C ALA A 30 2.01 -7.98 3.29
N LEU A 31 0.75 -7.83 2.90
CA LEU A 31 0.27 -8.07 1.53
C LEU A 31 0.56 -6.91 0.55
N ALA A 32 1.28 -5.89 0.98
CA ALA A 32 1.77 -4.80 0.14
C ALA A 32 0.68 -4.05 -0.67
N LEU A 33 -0.49 -3.85 -0.07
CA LEU A 33 -1.63 -3.24 -0.77
C LEU A 33 -1.40 -1.78 -1.21
N PRO A 34 -1.94 -1.37 -2.38
CA PRO A 34 -1.99 0.02 -2.80
C PRO A 34 -3.00 0.83 -1.97
N VAL A 35 -3.07 2.14 -2.19
CA VAL A 35 -4.16 2.97 -1.67
C VAL A 35 -5.47 2.50 -2.30
N VAL A 36 -6.47 2.20 -1.46
CA VAL A 36 -7.83 1.89 -1.91
C VAL A 36 -8.69 3.13 -1.73
N SER A 37 -9.45 3.49 -2.76
CA SER A 37 -10.34 4.65 -2.71
C SER A 37 -11.70 4.32 -3.32
N ILE A 38 -12.75 4.93 -2.76
CA ILE A 38 -14.12 4.79 -3.24
C ILE A 38 -14.81 6.15 -3.28
N VAL A 39 -15.69 6.34 -4.27
CA VAL A 39 -16.64 7.45 -4.24
C VAL A 39 -17.71 7.13 -3.21
N SER A 40 -17.82 7.96 -2.19
CA SER A 40 -18.76 7.74 -1.08
C SER A 40 -20.19 8.14 -1.45
N ARG A 41 -21.11 7.85 -0.53
CA ARG A 41 -22.47 8.41 -0.55
C ARG A 41 -22.59 9.69 0.27
N ILE A 42 -21.48 10.18 0.82
CA ILE A 42 -21.44 11.40 1.63
C ILE A 42 -21.42 12.61 0.70
N PRO A 43 -22.46 13.45 0.69
CA PRO A 43 -22.48 14.61 -0.17
C PRO A 43 -21.37 15.60 0.19
N LYS A 44 -20.76 16.17 -0.84
CA LYS A 44 -19.83 17.28 -0.69
C LYS A 44 -20.62 18.59 -0.73
N PRO A 45 -20.52 19.46 0.29
CA PRO A 45 -21.13 20.79 0.24
C PRO A 45 -20.68 21.55 -1.01
N GLU A 46 -21.59 22.33 -1.63
CA GLU A 46 -21.27 23.09 -2.84
C GLU A 46 -20.11 24.07 -2.61
N GLU A 47 -20.05 24.66 -1.41
CA GLU A 47 -18.95 25.50 -0.96
C GLU A 47 -18.21 24.83 0.21
N ASP A 48 -17.29 23.93 -0.11
CA ASP A 48 -16.55 23.10 0.86
C ASP A 48 -15.58 23.88 1.77
N ARG A 49 -15.23 25.12 1.41
CA ARG A 49 -14.40 26.03 2.23
C ARG A 49 -15.19 26.82 3.26
N GLN A 50 -16.51 26.96 3.07
CA GLN A 50 -17.36 27.69 4.00
C GLN A 50 -17.76 26.75 5.14
N ASP A 51 -17.45 27.08 6.39
CA ASP A 51 -17.73 26.21 7.54
C ASP A 51 -19.14 26.40 8.13
N TYR A 52 -19.99 27.20 7.48
CA TYR A 52 -21.37 27.47 7.88
C TYR A 52 -22.35 27.38 6.69
N CYS A 53 -23.65 27.26 7.00
CA CYS A 53 -24.74 27.39 6.04
C CYS A 53 -25.95 28.05 6.68
N TYR A 54 -26.36 29.21 6.15
CA TYR A 54 -27.57 29.91 6.60
C TYR A 54 -28.85 29.24 6.11
N PRO A 55 -29.99 29.43 6.79
CA PRO A 55 -31.29 28.91 6.36
C PRO A 55 -31.64 29.36 4.92
N GLY A 56 -32.19 28.44 4.12
CA GLY A 56 -32.64 28.74 2.75
C GLY A 56 -31.54 28.84 1.69
N LEU A 57 -30.26 28.69 2.06
CA LEU A 57 -29.13 28.73 1.13
C LEU A 57 -28.51 27.34 0.96
N LEU A 58 -27.90 27.10 -0.21
CA LEU A 58 -27.07 25.91 -0.51
C LEU A 58 -27.79 24.60 -0.12
N GLU A 59 -27.20 23.82 0.79
CA GLU A 59 -27.77 22.55 1.24
C GLU A 59 -29.07 22.68 2.06
N ARG A 60 -29.41 23.90 2.48
CA ARG A 60 -30.64 24.23 3.24
C ARG A 60 -31.71 24.85 2.36
N ALA A 61 -31.52 24.91 1.03
CA ALA A 61 -32.54 25.34 0.09
C ALA A 61 -33.58 24.23 -0.14
N ALA A 62 -34.84 24.61 -0.40
CA ALA A 62 -35.96 23.66 -0.51
C ALA A 62 -35.78 22.58 -1.60
N ASN A 63 -35.07 22.93 -2.68
CA ASN A 63 -34.83 22.03 -3.81
C ASN A 63 -33.35 21.58 -3.88
N TYR A 64 -32.66 21.55 -2.73
CA TYR A 64 -31.28 21.10 -2.70
C TYR A 64 -31.16 19.65 -3.18
N CYS A 65 -30.24 19.42 -4.10
CA CYS A 65 -29.86 18.09 -4.56
C CYS A 65 -28.32 18.01 -4.62
N PRO A 66 -27.70 17.03 -3.95
CA PRO A 66 -26.26 16.90 -3.94
C PRO A 66 -25.73 16.48 -5.31
N LYS A 67 -24.79 17.26 -5.86
CA LYS A 67 -24.18 17.00 -7.17
C LYS A 67 -22.88 16.22 -7.09
N ASN A 68 -22.14 16.40 -5.99
CA ASN A 68 -20.83 15.83 -5.79
C ASN A 68 -20.78 15.08 -4.46
N PHE A 69 -19.93 14.07 -4.40
CA PHE A 69 -19.72 13.23 -3.23
C PHE A 69 -18.25 13.17 -2.86
N HIS A 70 -17.97 13.00 -1.58
CA HIS A 70 -16.59 12.87 -1.09
C HIS A 70 -15.98 11.54 -1.54
N VAL A 71 -14.66 11.52 -1.72
CA VAL A 71 -13.89 10.28 -1.89
C VAL A 71 -13.35 9.87 -0.53
N LEU A 72 -13.51 8.59 -0.18
CA LEU A 72 -12.91 8.00 1.00
C LEU A 72 -11.70 7.16 0.59
N GLU A 73 -10.66 7.19 1.42
CA GLU A 73 -9.39 6.53 1.14
C GLU A 73 -8.96 5.69 2.34
N ALA A 74 -8.47 4.48 2.07
CA ALA A 74 -7.69 3.68 2.99
C ALA A 74 -6.19 3.81 2.65
N PRO A 75 -5.30 3.94 3.64
CA PRO A 75 -3.87 4.11 3.40
C PRO A 75 -3.26 2.87 2.72
N SER A 76 -2.12 3.05 2.06
CA SER A 76 -1.32 1.93 1.53
C SER A 76 -0.52 1.24 2.63
N HIS A 77 0.06 0.07 2.33
CA HIS A 77 0.95 -0.66 3.24
C HIS A 77 2.18 0.13 3.75
N LYS A 78 2.64 1.14 2.99
CA LYS A 78 3.75 2.03 3.41
C LYS A 78 3.27 3.32 4.07
N GLY A 79 1.97 3.61 3.98
CA GLY A 79 1.38 4.82 4.51
C GLY A 79 1.24 4.76 6.03
N HIS A 80 1.57 5.85 6.70
CA HIS A 80 1.15 6.02 8.09
C HIS A 80 -0.36 6.21 8.14
N ALA A 81 -1.01 5.71 9.20
CA ALA A 81 -2.39 6.06 9.49
C ALA A 81 -2.46 7.58 9.69
N TRP A 82 -3.34 8.25 8.94
CA TRP A 82 -3.60 9.68 9.09
C TRP A 82 -5.09 9.92 9.28
N THR A 83 -5.40 10.95 10.07
CA THR A 83 -6.78 11.41 10.22
C THR A 83 -7.16 12.28 9.04
N ARG A 84 -8.24 11.92 8.33
CA ARG A 84 -8.87 12.75 7.31
C ARG A 84 -10.04 13.51 7.91
N THR A 85 -10.25 14.74 7.46
CA THR A 85 -11.40 15.56 7.86
C THR A 85 -12.22 15.98 6.65
N LEU A 86 -13.53 15.75 6.72
CA LEU A 86 -14.50 16.10 5.68
C LEU A 86 -15.56 17.01 6.27
N LEU A 87 -15.92 18.05 5.51
CA LEU A 87 -17.04 18.91 5.85
C LEU A 87 -18.33 18.27 5.35
N LEU A 88 -19.32 18.15 6.23
CA LEU A 88 -20.63 17.60 5.92
C LEU A 88 -21.64 18.72 5.65
N PRO A 89 -22.66 18.48 4.81
CA PRO A 89 -23.79 19.40 4.66
C PRO A 89 -24.49 19.61 6.00
N TRP A 90 -24.96 20.83 6.27
CA TRP A 90 -25.79 21.08 7.44
C TRP A 90 -27.13 20.35 7.32
N ARG A 91 -27.52 19.64 8.38
CA ARG A 91 -28.88 19.07 8.54
C ARG A 91 -29.52 19.50 9.85
N GLU A 92 -30.85 19.51 9.84
CA GLU A 92 -31.67 19.87 11.00
C GLU A 92 -31.69 18.76 12.05
N ASP A 93 -31.88 17.52 11.60
CA ASP A 93 -31.95 16.32 12.44
C ASP A 93 -30.57 15.82 12.94
N ASN A 94 -29.47 16.34 12.38
CA ASN A 94 -28.10 15.87 12.60
C ASN A 94 -27.89 14.38 12.30
N SER A 95 -28.70 13.81 11.42
CA SER A 95 -28.59 12.41 11.02
C SER A 95 -27.76 12.27 9.74
N TYR A 96 -26.77 11.37 9.77
CA TYR A 96 -25.86 11.12 8.64
C TYR A 96 -25.69 9.61 8.38
N PRO A 97 -26.76 8.85 8.07
CA PRO A 97 -26.68 7.40 7.83
C PRO A 97 -25.77 7.05 6.65
N GLU A 98 -25.60 7.97 5.69
CA GLU A 98 -24.71 7.77 4.55
C GLU A 98 -23.23 7.65 4.95
N VAL A 99 -22.83 8.14 6.13
CA VAL A 99 -21.45 8.07 6.60
C VAL A 99 -21.08 6.62 6.91
N GLU A 100 -21.88 5.95 7.72
CA GLU A 100 -21.69 4.53 8.04
C GLU A 100 -21.80 3.66 6.79
N ALA A 101 -22.82 3.89 5.96
CA ALA A 101 -22.98 3.18 4.69
C ALA A 101 -21.78 3.36 3.75
N SER A 102 -21.11 4.52 3.77
CA SER A 102 -19.91 4.77 2.95
C SER A 102 -18.67 4.10 3.49
N PHE A 103 -18.50 4.03 4.82
CA PHE A 103 -17.40 3.26 5.40
C PHE A 103 -17.55 1.76 5.20
N GLU A 104 -18.79 1.27 5.20
CA GLU A 104 -19.09 -0.12 4.84
C GLU A 104 -18.70 -0.42 3.37
N LEU A 105 -18.97 0.49 2.44
CA LEU A 105 -18.49 0.37 1.06
C LEU A 105 -16.96 0.38 0.96
N LEU A 106 -16.28 1.23 1.74
CA LEU A 106 -14.81 1.26 1.80
C LEU A 106 -14.25 -0.06 2.33
N ARG A 107 -14.87 -0.62 3.38
CA ARG A 107 -14.51 -1.93 3.94
C ARG A 107 -14.62 -3.03 2.89
N GLN A 108 -15.74 -3.08 2.17
CA GLN A 108 -15.94 -4.07 1.11
C GLN A 108 -14.90 -3.95 -0.01
N ALA A 109 -14.60 -2.73 -0.46
CA ALA A 109 -13.57 -2.49 -1.47
C ALA A 109 -12.17 -2.92 -0.99
N MET A 110 -11.87 -2.68 0.28
CA MET A 110 -10.62 -3.11 0.90
C MET A 110 -10.52 -4.64 1.01
N GLU A 111 -11.60 -5.31 1.43
CA GLU A 111 -11.64 -6.77 1.52
C GLU A 111 -11.48 -7.45 0.16
N GLU A 112 -12.01 -6.85 -0.90
CA GLU A 112 -11.79 -7.34 -2.26
C GLU A 112 -10.32 -7.20 -2.66
N ALA A 113 -9.69 -6.05 -2.37
CA ALA A 113 -8.27 -5.84 -2.63
C ALA A 113 -7.38 -6.80 -1.81
N LEU A 114 -7.71 -7.03 -0.54
CA LEU A 114 -7.06 -8.00 0.34
C LEU A 114 -7.16 -9.41 -0.25
N ARG A 115 -8.35 -9.84 -0.67
CA ARG A 115 -8.55 -11.14 -1.30
C ARG A 115 -7.72 -11.28 -2.57
N GLY A 116 -7.69 -10.26 -3.41
CA GLY A 116 -6.89 -10.23 -4.63
C GLY A 116 -5.39 -10.41 -4.35
N ALA A 117 -4.85 -9.67 -3.37
CA ALA A 117 -3.44 -9.80 -2.99
C ALA A 117 -3.13 -11.13 -2.31
N TYR A 118 -4.03 -11.63 -1.46
CA TYR A 118 -3.86 -12.91 -0.77
C TYR A 118 -3.82 -14.10 -1.75
N ASN A 119 -4.57 -14.05 -2.84
CA ASN A 119 -4.56 -15.09 -3.87
C ASN A 119 -3.24 -15.15 -4.67
N SER A 120 -2.34 -14.18 -4.49
CA SER A 120 -0.98 -14.25 -5.03
C SER A 120 -0.11 -15.11 -4.11
N GLU A 121 -0.09 -16.42 -4.36
CA GLU A 121 0.64 -17.38 -3.52
C GLU A 121 2.15 -17.08 -3.43
N PRO A 122 2.76 -17.25 -2.25
CA PRO A 122 4.22 -17.12 -2.11
C PRO A 122 4.92 -18.23 -2.90
N MET A 123 6.06 -17.91 -3.51
CA MET A 123 6.88 -18.87 -4.25
C MET A 123 8.33 -18.80 -3.81
N GLU A 124 8.94 -19.96 -3.57
CA GLU A 124 10.37 -20.11 -3.40
C GLU A 124 10.91 -21.08 -4.47
N LEU A 125 11.74 -20.56 -5.38
CA LEU A 125 12.36 -21.35 -6.45
C LEU A 125 13.87 -21.32 -6.29
N ALA A 126 14.44 -22.47 -5.95
CA ALA A 126 15.88 -22.66 -5.86
C ALA A 126 16.38 -23.50 -7.04
N GLY A 127 17.49 -23.08 -7.65
CA GLY A 127 18.14 -23.80 -8.74
C GLY A 127 19.65 -23.80 -8.58
N SER A 128 20.31 -24.86 -9.04
CA SER A 128 21.77 -24.87 -9.15
C SER A 128 22.19 -25.47 -10.49
N VAL A 129 23.13 -24.82 -11.16
CA VAL A 129 23.70 -25.28 -12.44
C VAL A 129 25.17 -25.56 -12.21
N ARG A 130 25.62 -26.72 -12.70
CA ARG A 130 27.03 -27.13 -12.64
C ARG A 130 27.56 -27.28 -14.05
N THR A 131 28.87 -27.09 -14.20
CA THR A 131 29.56 -27.40 -15.46
C THR A 131 29.24 -28.84 -15.86
N SER A 132 28.83 -29.01 -17.11
CA SER A 132 28.49 -30.33 -17.65
C SER A 132 29.70 -31.27 -17.55
N SER A 133 29.45 -32.56 -17.40
CA SER A 133 30.49 -33.59 -17.41
C SER A 133 31.35 -33.51 -18.67
N GLY A 134 30.74 -33.28 -19.84
CA GLY A 134 31.44 -33.13 -21.11
C GLY A 134 32.38 -31.92 -21.15
N ALA A 135 31.97 -30.78 -20.62
CA ALA A 135 32.84 -29.60 -20.52
C ALA A 135 33.97 -29.83 -19.50
N LYS A 136 33.68 -30.47 -18.35
CA LYS A 136 34.70 -30.84 -17.36
C LYS A 136 35.75 -31.78 -17.97
N ALA A 137 35.34 -32.77 -18.75
CA ALA A 137 36.25 -33.71 -19.39
C ALA A 137 37.21 -33.03 -20.39
N LYS A 138 36.74 -32.00 -21.11
CA LYS A 138 37.57 -31.24 -22.05
C LYS A 138 38.56 -30.30 -21.36
N ILE A 139 38.17 -29.70 -20.24
CA ILE A 139 38.95 -28.65 -19.57
C ILE A 139 39.93 -29.22 -18.53
N ALA A 140 39.56 -30.30 -17.84
CA ALA A 140 40.32 -30.84 -16.71
C ALA A 140 41.78 -31.21 -17.06
N PRO A 141 42.09 -31.87 -18.20
CA PRO A 141 43.48 -32.21 -18.53
C PRO A 141 44.37 -30.97 -18.74
N GLY A 142 43.85 -29.93 -19.40
CA GLY A 142 44.59 -28.69 -19.64
C GLY A 142 44.94 -27.95 -18.36
N VAL A 143 43.97 -27.85 -17.44
CA VAL A 143 44.17 -27.23 -16.11
C VAL A 143 45.17 -28.03 -15.27
N LEU A 144 45.13 -29.36 -15.33
CA LEU A 144 46.05 -30.22 -14.61
C LEU A 144 47.48 -30.12 -15.16
N GLY A 145 47.63 -30.12 -16.49
CA GLY A 145 48.93 -29.96 -17.16
C GLY A 145 49.61 -28.64 -16.80
N GLU A 146 48.87 -27.52 -16.82
CA GLU A 146 49.40 -26.21 -16.43
C GLU A 146 49.88 -26.21 -14.97
N LYS A 147 49.12 -26.81 -14.05
CA LYS A 147 49.52 -26.93 -12.65
C LYS A 147 50.81 -27.74 -12.48
N PHE A 148 50.93 -28.87 -13.16
CA PHE A 148 52.15 -29.68 -13.13
C PHE A 148 53.36 -28.91 -13.66
N LEU A 149 53.21 -28.21 -14.79
CA LEU A 149 54.29 -27.40 -15.36
C LEU A 149 54.73 -26.29 -14.39
N ARG A 150 53.79 -25.59 -13.74
CA ARG A 150 54.13 -24.58 -12.72
C ARG A 150 54.86 -25.17 -11.50
N ILE A 151 54.45 -26.35 -11.02
CA ILE A 151 55.10 -27.02 -9.90
C ILE A 151 56.52 -27.43 -10.29
N ALA A 152 56.70 -28.02 -11.47
CA ALA A 152 58.01 -28.39 -11.99
C ALA A 152 58.94 -27.17 -12.15
N ALA A 153 58.43 -26.07 -12.71
CA ALA A 153 59.18 -24.82 -12.85
C ALA A 153 59.62 -24.24 -11.49
N ARG A 154 58.73 -24.27 -10.47
CA ARG A 154 59.08 -23.83 -9.11
C ARG A 154 60.12 -24.75 -8.45
N ALA A 155 60.02 -26.05 -8.66
CA ALA A 155 60.99 -27.01 -8.14
C ALA A 155 62.36 -26.85 -8.79
N ALA A 156 62.41 -26.56 -10.10
CA ALA A 156 63.64 -26.26 -10.82
C ALA A 156 64.30 -24.97 -10.29
N ALA A 157 63.54 -23.88 -10.18
CA ALA A 157 64.04 -22.62 -9.64
C ALA A 157 64.57 -22.72 -8.20
N HIS A 158 63.92 -23.54 -7.35
CA HIS A 158 64.40 -23.79 -5.98
C HIS A 158 65.69 -24.63 -5.95
N ARG A 159 65.90 -25.55 -6.91
CA ARG A 159 67.15 -26.31 -7.00
C ARG A 159 68.31 -25.44 -7.48
N GLU A 160 68.06 -24.55 -8.43
CA GLU A 160 69.07 -23.61 -8.93
C GLU A 160 69.49 -22.60 -7.84
N SER A 161 68.53 -22.12 -7.03
CA SER A 161 68.81 -21.24 -5.89
C SER A 161 69.52 -21.92 -4.71
N ALA A 162 69.47 -23.25 -4.61
CA ALA A 162 70.16 -24.02 -3.54
C ALA A 162 71.54 -24.54 -3.96
N ALA A 163 71.89 -24.43 -5.24
CA ALA A 163 73.17 -24.82 -5.82
C ALA A 163 74.12 -23.63 -6.05
N SER A 164 73.67 -22.40 -5.76
CA SER A 164 74.48 -21.18 -5.67
C SER A 164 74.75 -20.85 -4.20
#